data_AF-A0AAI9AGY8-F1
#
_entry.id   AF-A0AAI9AGY8-F1
#
_cell.length_a   1.000
_cell.length_b   1.000
_cell.length_c   1.000
_cell.angle_alpha   90.00
_cell.angle_beta   90.00
_cell.angle_gamma   90.00
#
_symmetry.space_group_name_H-M   'P 1'
#
loop_
_entity.id
_entity.type
_entity.pdbx_description
1 polymer ?
#
loop_
_entity_poly.entity_id
_entity_poly.type
_entity_poly.pdbx_seq_one_letter_code
_entity_poly.pdbx_strand_id
1 'polypeptide(L)'
;MPKIKAFTLFELIIVVIIIGIVSFLVLKLPVFSNEKIKKIENLRDILYPNGQVIITDKKIISSKKIDIKITNPKIFIFKDDMLIQKNLGEVNNSKILFRYQVKNGIGDSFILKCDEGIYIFKPFYIKKVLSLNEAKNKFLNIRYQPKYGSYY
;
A
#
# COMPACT_ATOMS: atom_id res chain seq x y z
N MET A 1 42.42 48.60 24.18
CA MET A 1 42.06 47.75 23.01
C MET A 1 42.03 46.29 23.45
N PRO A 2 40.91 45.56 23.31
CA PRO A 2 40.86 44.16 23.68
C PRO A 2 41.73 43.33 22.73
N LYS A 3 42.60 42.49 23.28
CA LYS A 3 43.40 41.52 22.51
C LYS A 3 42.46 40.51 21.87
N ILE A 4 42.38 40.51 20.55
CA ILE A 4 41.70 39.47 19.78
C ILE A 4 42.54 38.20 19.95
N LYS A 5 42.07 37.24 20.74
CA LYS A 5 42.71 35.93 20.81
C LYS A 5 42.47 35.22 19.49
N ALA A 6 43.56 34.86 18.81
CA ALA A 6 43.50 34.02 17.63
C ALA A 6 43.00 32.63 18.03
N PHE A 7 42.15 32.07 17.20
CA PHE A 7 41.59 30.74 17.39
C PHE A 7 42.68 29.69 17.32
N THR A 8 42.75 28.82 18.32
CA THR A 8 43.80 27.79 18.37
C THR A 8 43.43 26.59 17.49
N LEU A 9 44.45 25.88 17.01
CA LEU A 9 44.24 24.64 16.24
C LEU A 9 43.41 23.61 17.02
N PHE A 10 43.61 23.54 18.33
CA PHE A 10 42.89 22.63 19.21
C PHE A 10 41.40 22.97 19.31
N GLU A 11 41.06 24.25 19.43
CA GLU A 11 39.66 24.72 19.40
C GLU A 11 39.00 24.38 18.05
N LEU A 12 39.73 24.46 16.93
CA LEU A 12 39.22 24.08 15.61
C LEU A 12 38.89 22.61 15.51
N ILE A 13 39.78 21.74 15.99
CA ILE A 13 39.57 20.29 15.97
C ILE A 13 38.33 19.94 16.79
N ILE A 14 38.15 20.54 17.97
CA ILE A 14 36.98 20.33 18.82
C ILE A 14 35.69 20.74 18.10
N VAL A 15 35.67 21.91 17.47
CA VAL A 15 34.48 22.40 16.75
C VAL A 15 34.11 21.47 15.60
N VAL A 16 35.09 20.98 14.83
CA VAL A 16 34.83 20.03 13.72
C VAL A 16 34.25 18.71 14.25
N ILE A 17 34.78 18.18 15.35
CA ILE A 17 34.27 16.95 15.97
C ILE A 17 32.82 17.15 16.44
N ILE A 18 32.53 18.27 17.11
CA ILE A 18 31.17 18.57 17.60
C ILE A 18 30.19 18.67 16.42
N ILE A 19 30.53 19.39 15.36
CA ILE A 19 29.68 19.50 14.16
C ILE A 19 29.45 18.12 13.53
N GLY A 20 30.47 17.26 13.48
CA GLY A 20 30.36 15.89 12.97
C GLY A 20 29.38 15.04 13.79
N ILE A 21 29.47 15.09 15.11
CA ILE A 21 28.58 14.34 16.02
C ILE A 21 27.14 14.85 15.91
N VAL A 22 26.94 16.17 15.93
CA VAL A 22 25.60 16.77 15.80
C VAL A 22 24.99 16.41 14.45
N SER A 23 25.76 16.48 13.37
CA SER A 23 25.29 16.09 12.03
C SER A 23 24.91 14.61 11.95
N PHE A 24 25.69 13.73 12.60
CA PHE A 24 25.38 12.31 12.68
C PHE A 24 24.10 12.03 13.48
N LEU A 25 23.90 12.71 14.61
CA LEU A 25 22.69 12.55 15.46
C LEU A 25 21.41 13.01 14.77
N VAL A 26 21.49 14.00 13.87
CA VAL A 26 20.34 14.48 13.08
C VAL A 26 20.02 13.52 11.92
N LEU A 27 20.95 12.65 11.55
CA LEU A 27 20.80 11.73 10.43
C LEU A 27 19.81 10.60 10.79
N LYS A 28 18.56 10.75 10.35
CA LYS A 28 17.57 9.67 10.43
C LYS A 28 17.98 8.56 9.45
N LEU A 29 18.52 7.46 9.98
CA LEU A 29 18.83 6.28 9.17
C LEU A 29 17.55 5.78 8.47
N PRO A 30 17.59 5.50 7.16
CA PRO A 30 16.45 4.90 6.48
C PRO A 30 16.21 3.50 7.06
N VAL A 31 15.08 3.33 7.76
CA VAL A 31 14.62 2.02 8.20
C VAL A 31 14.08 1.27 6.99
N PHE A 32 14.92 0.45 6.37
CA PHE A 32 14.49 -0.50 5.33
C PHE A 32 13.74 -1.66 5.99
N SER A 33 12.47 -1.45 6.33
CA SER A 33 11.60 -2.50 6.85
C SER A 33 11.26 -3.49 5.72
N ASN A 34 11.98 -4.61 5.62
CA ASN A 34 11.69 -5.70 4.69
C ASN A 34 10.33 -6.38 4.95
N GLU A 35 9.72 -6.17 6.12
CA GLU A 35 8.44 -6.79 6.50
C GLU A 35 7.22 -6.15 5.84
N LYS A 36 7.33 -4.93 5.27
CA LYS A 36 6.20 -4.30 4.55
C LYS A 36 5.83 -5.06 3.28
N ILE A 37 6.67 -5.93 2.76
CA ILE A 37 6.51 -6.46 1.39
C ILE A 37 5.44 -7.58 1.30
N LYS A 38 4.92 -8.09 2.42
CA LYS A 38 4.10 -9.33 2.43
C LYS A 38 2.62 -9.19 2.80
N LYS A 39 2.14 -7.98 3.10
CA LYS A 39 0.73 -7.79 3.51
C LYS A 39 -0.14 -7.40 2.32
N ILE A 40 -1.36 -7.94 2.27
CA ILE A 40 -2.40 -7.54 1.29
C ILE A 40 -2.60 -6.01 1.29
N GLU A 41 -2.49 -5.36 2.45
CA GLU A 41 -2.60 -3.90 2.62
C GLU A 41 -1.59 -3.11 1.77
N ASN A 42 -0.42 -3.69 1.51
CA ASN A 42 0.65 -3.05 0.75
C ASN A 42 0.63 -3.43 -0.74
N LEU A 43 -0.34 -4.22 -1.18
CA LEU A 43 -0.41 -4.70 -2.56
C LEU A 43 -0.50 -3.54 -3.59
N ARG A 44 -1.17 -2.43 -3.25
CA ARG A 44 -1.19 -1.22 -4.10
C ARG A 44 0.21 -0.65 -4.26
N ASP A 45 0.95 -0.49 -3.18
CA ASP A 45 2.28 0.12 -3.19
C ASP A 45 3.28 -0.75 -3.95
N ILE A 46 3.15 -2.08 -3.83
CA ILE A 46 3.94 -3.04 -4.62
C ILE A 46 3.68 -2.85 -6.11
N LEU A 47 2.40 -2.75 -6.52
CA LEU A 47 2.00 -2.62 -7.93
C LEU A 47 2.12 -1.20 -8.51
N TYR A 48 2.31 -0.17 -7.69
CA TYR A 48 2.41 1.22 -8.11
C TYR A 48 3.60 1.48 -9.07
N PRO A 49 3.47 2.35 -10.09
CA PRO A 49 2.26 3.05 -10.53
C PRO A 49 1.42 2.22 -11.51
N ASN A 50 2.01 1.22 -12.15
CA ASN A 50 1.38 0.39 -13.16
C ASN A 50 1.72 -1.07 -12.89
N GLY A 51 0.70 -1.89 -12.61
CA GLY A 51 0.91 -3.29 -12.33
C GLY A 51 -0.38 -4.07 -12.13
N GLN A 52 -0.29 -5.39 -12.27
CA GLN A 52 -1.43 -6.28 -12.09
C GLN A 52 -1.02 -7.58 -11.41
N VAL A 53 -1.98 -8.17 -10.72
CA VAL A 53 -1.88 -9.52 -10.17
C VAL A 53 -3.18 -10.27 -10.43
N ILE A 54 -3.03 -11.50 -10.90
CA ILE A 54 -4.10 -12.46 -11.10
C ILE A 54 -3.67 -13.74 -10.39
N ILE A 55 -4.45 -14.15 -9.39
CA ILE A 55 -4.26 -15.41 -8.69
C ILE A 55 -5.31 -16.37 -9.25
N THR A 56 -4.85 -17.48 -9.82
CA THR A 56 -5.70 -18.59 -10.24
C THR A 56 -5.54 -19.77 -9.29
N ASP A 57 -6.36 -20.78 -9.49
CA ASP A 57 -6.25 -22.10 -8.84
C ASP A 57 -4.88 -22.78 -9.06
N LYS A 58 -4.22 -22.50 -10.19
CA LYS A 58 -2.95 -23.15 -10.57
C LYS A 58 -1.71 -22.29 -10.32
N LYS A 59 -1.80 -20.98 -10.57
CA LYS A 59 -0.61 -20.10 -10.55
C LYS A 59 -0.95 -18.65 -10.23
N ILE A 60 0.08 -17.91 -9.86
CA ILE A 60 0.04 -16.45 -9.74
C ILE A 60 0.64 -15.85 -11.02
N ILE A 61 -0.11 -14.98 -11.68
CA ILE A 61 0.32 -14.21 -12.84
C ILE A 61 0.44 -12.75 -12.39
N SER A 62 1.64 -12.21 -12.30
CA SER A 62 1.85 -10.82 -11.90
C SER A 62 2.90 -10.12 -12.75
N SER A 63 2.73 -8.82 -12.93
CA SER A 63 3.72 -7.94 -13.54
C SER A 63 4.91 -7.62 -12.63
N LYS A 64 4.80 -7.91 -11.32
CA LYS A 64 5.84 -7.64 -10.33
C LYS A 64 6.01 -8.83 -9.41
N LYS A 65 7.13 -8.88 -8.68
CA LYS A 65 7.38 -9.93 -7.68
C LYS A 65 6.38 -9.76 -6.53
N ILE A 66 5.50 -10.74 -6.37
CA ILE A 66 4.49 -10.80 -5.31
C ILE A 66 4.60 -12.14 -4.63
N ASP A 67 4.65 -12.12 -3.30
CA ASP A 67 4.63 -13.29 -2.43
C ASP A 67 3.50 -13.12 -1.43
N ILE A 68 2.26 -13.19 -1.94
CA ILE A 68 1.03 -13.06 -1.15
C ILE A 68 0.18 -14.29 -1.43
N LYS A 69 -0.25 -14.95 -0.35
CA LYS A 69 -1.19 -16.06 -0.41
C LYS A 69 -2.59 -15.51 -0.12
N ILE A 70 -3.58 -15.90 -0.92
CA ILE A 70 -4.98 -15.55 -0.65
C ILE A 70 -5.79 -16.84 -0.74
N THR A 71 -6.28 -17.33 0.39
CA THR A 71 -7.08 -18.56 0.47
C THR A 71 -8.56 -18.23 0.57
N ASN A 72 -9.39 -19.02 -0.14
CA ASN A 72 -10.85 -18.86 -0.22
C ASN A 72 -11.35 -17.43 -0.49
N PRO A 73 -10.80 -16.71 -1.49
CA PRO A 73 -11.21 -15.33 -1.76
C PRO A 73 -12.67 -15.25 -2.22
N LYS A 74 -13.39 -14.32 -1.62
CA LYS A 74 -14.72 -13.86 -2.05
C LYS A 74 -14.65 -12.35 -2.29
N ILE A 75 -14.92 -11.95 -3.53
CA ILE A 75 -14.89 -10.54 -3.95
C ILE A 75 -16.31 -10.00 -3.97
N PHE A 76 -16.50 -8.83 -3.37
CA PHE A 76 -17.78 -8.14 -3.35
C PHE A 76 -17.66 -6.75 -3.97
N ILE A 77 -18.66 -6.37 -4.75
CA ILE A 77 -18.82 -5.05 -5.35
C ILE A 77 -20.20 -4.49 -5.01
N PHE A 78 -20.34 -3.17 -5.04
CA PHE A 78 -21.64 -2.53 -4.94
C PHE A 78 -22.24 -2.35 -6.32
N LYS A 79 -23.48 -2.77 -6.49
CA LYS A 79 -24.31 -2.52 -7.66
C LYS A 79 -25.72 -2.22 -7.16
N ASP A 80 -26.27 -1.07 -7.55
CA ASP A 80 -27.62 -0.63 -7.15
C ASP A 80 -27.81 -0.67 -5.62
N ASP A 81 -26.84 -0.12 -4.87
CA ASP A 81 -26.76 -0.12 -3.39
C ASP A 81 -26.73 -1.49 -2.71
N MET A 82 -26.73 -2.58 -3.48
CA MET A 82 -26.60 -3.94 -2.98
C MET A 82 -25.16 -4.44 -3.11
N LEU A 83 -24.71 -5.17 -2.08
CA LEU A 83 -23.41 -5.83 -2.09
C LEU A 83 -23.55 -7.18 -2.81
N ILE A 84 -22.93 -7.31 -3.98
CA ILE A 84 -23.00 -8.50 -4.81
C ILE A 84 -21.64 -9.18 -4.86
N GLN A 85 -21.63 -10.52 -4.74
CA GLN A 85 -20.42 -11.30 -4.95
C GLN A 85 -20.07 -11.32 -6.44
N LYS A 86 -18.86 -10.85 -6.79
CA LYS A 86 -18.37 -10.80 -8.17
C LYS A 86 -17.69 -12.12 -8.53
N ASN A 87 -18.16 -12.76 -9.60
CA ASN A 87 -17.44 -13.84 -10.25
C ASN A 87 -16.38 -13.26 -11.20
N LEU A 88 -15.15 -13.75 -11.12
CA LEU A 88 -14.00 -13.22 -11.88
C LEU A 88 -13.76 -13.94 -13.22
N GLY A 89 -14.49 -15.01 -13.50
CA GLY A 89 -14.34 -15.81 -14.72
C GLY A 89 -13.08 -16.68 -14.73
N GLU A 90 -12.58 -16.95 -15.93
CA GLU A 90 -11.44 -17.83 -16.17
C GLU A 90 -10.40 -17.14 -17.06
N VAL A 91 -9.12 -17.51 -16.90
CA VAL A 91 -8.01 -17.10 -17.77
C VAL A 91 -7.14 -18.32 -18.04
N ASN A 92 -6.82 -18.58 -19.30
CA ASN A 92 -5.97 -19.72 -19.70
C ASN A 92 -6.42 -21.05 -19.08
N ASN A 93 -7.72 -21.39 -19.19
CA ASN A 93 -8.33 -22.59 -18.62
C ASN A 93 -8.05 -22.77 -17.12
N SER A 94 -8.00 -21.65 -16.40
CA SER A 94 -7.74 -21.60 -14.95
C SER A 94 -8.73 -20.62 -14.32
N LYS A 95 -9.40 -21.06 -13.27
CA LYS A 95 -10.41 -20.24 -12.57
C LYS A 95 -9.72 -19.10 -11.85
N ILE A 96 -10.21 -17.88 -12.04
CA ILE A 96 -9.65 -16.70 -11.37
C ILE A 96 -10.20 -16.64 -9.95
N LEU A 97 -9.30 -16.66 -8.97
CA LEU A 97 -9.61 -16.55 -7.56
C LEU A 97 -9.52 -15.10 -7.08
N PHE A 98 -8.53 -14.35 -7.57
CA PHE A 98 -8.33 -12.95 -7.24
C PHE A 98 -7.72 -12.20 -8.42
N ARG A 99 -8.15 -10.95 -8.61
CA ARG A 99 -7.57 -10.04 -9.60
C ARG A 99 -7.50 -8.65 -8.98
N TYR A 100 -6.36 -7.99 -9.15
CA TYR A 100 -6.18 -6.60 -8.76
C TYR A 100 -5.23 -5.90 -9.72
N GLN A 101 -5.60 -4.70 -10.15
CA GLN A 101 -4.82 -3.87 -11.05
C GLN A 101 -4.62 -2.48 -10.44
N VAL A 102 -3.45 -1.90 -10.73
CA VAL A 102 -3.11 -0.50 -10.50
C VAL A 102 -2.72 0.09 -11.85
N LYS A 103 -3.37 1.19 -12.24
CA LYS A 103 -3.07 1.95 -13.46
C LYS A 103 -2.91 3.42 -13.11
N ASN A 104 -1.77 4.01 -13.47
CA ASN A 104 -1.41 5.39 -13.14
C ASN A 104 -1.57 5.72 -11.64
N GLY A 105 -1.26 4.75 -10.78
CA GLY A 105 -1.37 4.86 -9.33
C GLY A 105 -2.78 4.65 -8.76
N ILE A 106 -3.79 4.45 -9.61
CA ILE A 106 -5.18 4.22 -9.23
C ILE A 106 -5.44 2.71 -9.22
N GLY A 107 -5.78 2.17 -8.04
CA GLY A 107 -6.15 0.77 -7.85
C GLY A 107 -7.64 0.49 -8.09
N ASP A 108 -7.97 -0.78 -8.32
CA ASP A 108 -9.37 -1.23 -8.34
C ASP A 108 -10.06 -1.03 -6.98
N SER A 109 -11.40 -0.93 -7.01
CA SER A 109 -12.22 -0.71 -5.82
C SER A 109 -13.22 -1.85 -5.61
N PHE A 110 -13.07 -2.60 -4.51
CA PHE A 110 -13.93 -3.73 -4.13
C PHE A 110 -13.70 -4.12 -2.66
N ILE A 111 -14.46 -5.09 -2.15
CA ILE A 111 -14.21 -5.72 -0.85
C ILE A 111 -13.72 -7.15 -1.08
N LEU A 112 -12.62 -7.52 -0.44
CA LEU A 112 -12.10 -8.89 -0.40
C LEU A 112 -12.39 -9.49 0.97
N LYS A 113 -13.01 -10.67 0.99
CA LYS A 113 -13.07 -11.55 2.16
C LYS A 113 -12.28 -12.81 1.86
N CYS A 114 -11.28 -13.12 2.68
CA CYS A 114 -10.51 -14.35 2.63
C CYS A 114 -10.29 -14.86 4.07
N ASP A 115 -9.61 -15.99 4.22
CA ASP A 115 -9.37 -16.57 5.55
C ASP A 115 -8.49 -15.66 6.43
N GLU A 116 -7.63 -14.83 5.82
CA GLU A 116 -6.78 -13.88 6.54
C GLU A 116 -7.55 -12.67 7.10
N GLY A 117 -8.76 -12.44 6.59
CA GLY A 117 -9.63 -11.36 7.06
C GLY A 117 -10.40 -10.67 5.93
N ILE A 118 -10.89 -9.47 6.24
CA ILE A 118 -11.71 -8.67 5.34
C ILE A 118 -10.94 -7.39 5.01
N TYR A 119 -10.80 -7.11 3.73
CA TYR A 119 -10.03 -5.99 3.20
C TYR A 119 -10.90 -5.12 2.31
N ILE A 120 -10.79 -3.81 2.50
CA ILE A 120 -11.37 -2.79 1.63
C ILE A 120 -10.29 -2.37 0.65
N PHE A 121 -10.55 -2.58 -0.64
CA PHE A 121 -9.75 -2.04 -1.73
C PHE A 121 -10.40 -0.74 -2.20
N LYS A 122 -9.63 0.34 -2.17
CA LYS A 122 -9.99 1.65 -2.69
C LYS A 122 -8.89 2.15 -3.63
N PRO A 123 -9.19 3.14 -4.49
CA PRO A 123 -8.23 3.64 -5.48
C PRO A 123 -6.85 3.98 -4.93
N PHE A 124 -6.77 4.52 -3.71
CA PHE A 124 -5.54 5.03 -3.12
C PHE A 124 -5.10 4.33 -1.84
N TYR A 125 -5.82 3.30 -1.39
CA TYR A 125 -5.44 2.56 -0.18
C TYR A 125 -6.11 1.20 -0.12
N ILE A 126 -5.49 0.29 0.62
CA ILE A 126 -6.07 -1.00 1.01
C ILE A 126 -6.07 -1.05 2.53
N LYS A 127 -7.19 -1.44 3.14
CA LYS A 127 -7.34 -1.44 4.59
C LYS A 127 -8.03 -2.69 5.09
N LYS A 128 -7.46 -3.35 6.11
CA LYS A 128 -8.10 -4.45 6.83
C LYS A 128 -9.19 -3.94 7.78
N VAL A 129 -10.28 -4.69 7.90
CA VAL A 129 -11.43 -4.42 8.78
C VAL A 129 -11.87 -5.70 9.50
N LEU A 130 -12.62 -5.54 10.59
CA LEU A 130 -12.98 -6.66 11.48
C LEU A 130 -14.21 -7.43 10.98
N SER A 131 -15.15 -6.74 10.32
CA SER A 131 -16.41 -7.35 9.87
C SER A 131 -16.82 -6.90 8.48
N LEU A 132 -17.69 -7.70 7.84
CA LEU A 132 -18.25 -7.37 6.53
C LEU A 132 -19.19 -6.16 6.61
N ASN A 133 -19.89 -5.99 7.73
CA ASN A 133 -20.76 -4.83 7.95
C ASN A 133 -19.93 -3.54 8.10
N GLU A 134 -18.82 -3.61 8.84
CA GLU A 134 -17.85 -2.52 8.89
C GLU A 134 -17.28 -2.22 7.51
N ALA A 135 -16.93 -3.27 6.74
CA ALA A 135 -16.47 -3.12 5.36
C ALA A 135 -17.49 -2.38 4.50
N LYS A 136 -18.77 -2.80 4.56
CA LYS A 136 -19.89 -2.19 3.83
C LYS A 136 -20.03 -0.70 4.18
N ASN A 137 -20.11 -0.39 5.48
CA ASN A 137 -20.27 0.98 5.97
C ASN A 137 -19.09 1.86 5.56
N LYS A 138 -17.85 1.40 5.75
CA LYS A 138 -16.64 2.13 5.38
C LYS A 138 -16.46 2.26 3.87
N PHE A 139 -16.86 1.25 3.10
CA PHE A 139 -16.77 1.32 1.64
C PHE A 139 -17.69 2.40 1.08
N LEU A 140 -18.89 2.56 1.65
CA LEU A 140 -19.82 3.63 1.27
C LEU A 140 -19.42 4.99 1.87
N ASN A 141 -18.83 5.01 3.08
CA ASN A 141 -18.78 6.21 3.92
C ASN A 141 -17.37 6.82 4.14
N ILE A 142 -16.48 6.87 3.16
CA ILE A 142 -15.15 7.47 3.41
C ILE A 142 -14.73 8.40 2.27
N ARG A 143 -15.00 9.71 2.42
CA ARG A 143 -14.27 10.89 1.87
C ARG A 143 -13.82 10.91 0.38
N TYR A 144 -14.12 9.87 -0.41
CA TYR A 144 -13.63 9.60 -1.76
C TYR A 144 -14.70 8.92 -2.63
N GLN A 145 -15.98 9.07 -2.30
CA GLN A 145 -16.96 8.99 -3.39
C GLN A 145 -16.55 10.10 -4.38
N PRO A 146 -16.23 9.79 -5.66
CA PRO A 146 -16.06 10.86 -6.63
C PRO A 146 -17.32 11.71 -6.56
N LYS A 147 -17.16 13.03 -6.42
CA LYS A 147 -18.31 13.93 -6.57
C LYS A 147 -18.97 13.57 -7.90
N TYR A 148 -20.28 13.33 -7.89
CA TYR A 148 -21.04 13.20 -9.13
C TYR A 148 -20.70 14.40 -10.01
N GLY A 149 -20.11 14.15 -11.20
CA GLY A 149 -19.83 15.20 -12.18
C GLY A 149 -18.37 15.61 -12.40
N SER A 150 -17.38 14.72 -12.30
CA SER A 150 -16.04 15.03 -12.86
C SER A 150 -15.45 13.83 -13.57
N TYR A 151 -16.02 13.54 -14.75
CA TYR A 151 -15.31 12.91 -15.85
C TYR A 151 -14.81 14.04 -16.73
N TYR A 152 -13.49 14.20 -16.84
CA TYR A 152 -12.84 14.83 -17.99
C TYR A 152 -12.01 13.74 -18.67
#